data_AF-A0A453C0T8-F1
#
_entry.id   AF-A0A453C0T8-F1
#
_cell.length_a   1.000
_cell.length_b   1.000
_cell.length_c   1.000
_cell.angle_alpha   90.00
_cell.angle_beta   90.00
_cell.angle_gamma   90.00
#
_symmetry.space_group_name_H-M   'P 1'
#
loop_
_entity.id
_entity.type
_entity.pdbx_description
1 polymer ?
#
loop_
_entity_poly.entity_id
_entity_poly.type
_entity_poly.pdbx_seq_one_letter_code
_entity_poly.pdbx_strand_id
1 'polypeptide(L)'
;MVARGTRRVSWSTSRGRSARHLSRSGLQWMPHAPSATKGWFLVGVFPEFAGIQYENFMAVANKMRTDYDFFHTSDASILPRGDLTVKGPLLRLFKPFDELFVDSQDFDDDAIKKFIEVSGFPTVVTFDADPTNHKFIERYYSTPSAKAMLFLRFSDDRVETFKSQMHEAARQLSGNNISFLIGDVSTADRAFEYFGLKESDVPLLLVLASTGKYLNPTMEPDQLIPWMKQYIVEA
;
A
#
# COMPACT_ATOMS: atom_id res chain seq x y z
N MET A 1 2.39 7.84 55.53
CA MET A 1 3.58 7.07 55.12
C MET A 1 3.15 5.64 54.79
N VAL A 2 2.82 5.35 53.54
CA VAL A 2 2.91 3.99 52.96
C VAL A 2 3.40 4.19 51.54
N ALA A 3 4.51 3.53 51.24
CA ALA A 3 5.29 3.71 50.04
C ALA A 3 5.12 2.48 49.13
N ARG A 4 5.31 2.75 47.82
CA ARG A 4 5.83 1.86 46.77
C ARG A 4 4.91 0.75 46.25
N GLY A 5 4.88 0.66 44.92
CA GLY A 5 4.47 -0.57 44.26
C GLY A 5 4.40 -0.52 42.73
N THR A 6 5.36 0.10 42.04
CA THR A 6 5.57 -0.06 40.59
C THR A 6 5.74 -1.54 40.24
N ARG A 7 4.97 -2.07 39.27
CA ARG A 7 5.29 -3.30 38.51
C ARG A 7 4.78 -3.11 37.07
N ARG A 8 5.66 -2.80 36.10
CA ARG A 8 6.49 -3.72 35.28
C ARG A 8 5.62 -4.71 34.47
N VAL A 9 5.36 -4.35 33.21
CA VAL A 9 4.89 -5.29 32.18
C VAL A 9 6.09 -6.08 31.69
N SER A 10 6.04 -7.40 31.82
CA SER A 10 6.99 -8.33 31.17
C SER A 10 6.21 -9.24 30.23
N TRP A 11 6.67 -9.30 28.98
CA TRP A 11 6.21 -10.27 28.00
C TRP A 11 6.98 -11.57 28.19
N SER A 12 6.28 -12.70 28.25
CA SER A 12 6.89 -14.00 27.97
C SER A 12 6.02 -14.77 26.97
N THR A 13 6.64 -15.13 25.86
CA THR A 13 6.11 -16.02 24.85
C THR A 13 6.16 -17.47 25.34
N SER A 14 5.02 -18.16 25.36
CA SER A 14 5.01 -19.62 25.23
C SER A 14 3.60 -20.12 24.90
N ARG A 15 3.54 -20.95 23.88
CA ARG A 15 2.37 -21.61 23.29
C ARG A 15 1.55 -22.39 24.33
N GLY A 16 0.22 -22.31 24.22
CA GLY A 16 -0.66 -23.47 24.40
C GLY A 16 -1.74 -23.39 25.49
N ARG A 17 -2.99 -23.27 25.00
CA ARG A 17 -4.29 -23.75 25.53
C ARG A 17 -5.21 -22.79 26.29
N SER A 18 -6.43 -22.79 25.74
CA SER A 18 -7.74 -22.71 26.38
C SER A 18 -8.38 -21.34 26.52
N ALA A 19 -9.30 -21.10 25.59
CA ALA A 19 -10.44 -20.23 25.72
C ALA A 19 -11.14 -20.36 27.08
N ARG A 20 -11.37 -19.22 27.73
CA ARG A 20 -12.65 -18.79 28.32
C ARG A 20 -12.41 -17.57 29.23
N HIS A 21 -12.56 -16.38 28.68
CA HIS A 21 -13.41 -15.31 29.22
C HIS A 21 -13.22 -14.06 28.39
N LEU A 22 -14.30 -13.61 27.76
CA LEU A 22 -14.77 -12.23 27.63
C LEU A 22 -15.72 -12.17 26.41
N SER A 23 -16.95 -12.59 26.68
CA SER A 23 -18.12 -12.21 25.89
C SER A 23 -18.54 -10.82 26.38
N ARG A 24 -18.29 -9.78 25.55
CA ARG A 24 -19.00 -8.47 25.49
C ARG A 24 -18.21 -7.46 24.65
N SER A 25 -18.14 -7.71 23.35
CA SER A 25 -17.93 -6.71 22.28
C SER A 25 -18.05 -7.49 20.98
N GLY A 26 -19.03 -7.14 20.13
CA GLY A 26 -19.49 -7.94 18.99
C GLY A 26 -18.53 -8.05 17.81
N LEU A 27 -17.29 -8.50 18.03
CA LEU A 27 -16.48 -9.10 16.98
C LEU A 27 -16.94 -10.55 16.81
N GLN A 28 -17.76 -10.82 15.81
CA GLN A 28 -18.06 -12.20 15.42
C GLN A 28 -16.86 -12.75 14.65
N TRP A 29 -16.02 -13.52 15.36
CA TRP A 29 -14.84 -14.18 14.80
C TRP A 29 -15.26 -15.26 13.79
N MET A 30 -14.83 -15.13 12.53
CA MET A 30 -14.83 -16.25 11.58
C MET A 30 -13.81 -17.32 12.05
N PRO A 31 -14.03 -18.62 11.79
CA PRO A 31 -13.35 -19.73 12.47
C PRO A 31 -11.86 -19.95 12.11
N HIS A 32 -11.17 -18.95 11.55
CA HIS A 32 -9.72 -18.97 11.38
C HIS A 32 -9.15 -17.66 11.91
N ALA A 33 -8.33 -17.73 12.96
CA ALA A 33 -7.65 -16.58 13.54
C ALA A 33 -6.80 -15.87 12.46
N PRO A 34 -6.77 -14.53 12.43
CA PRO A 34 -6.01 -13.77 11.46
C PRO A 34 -4.53 -13.97 11.71
N SER A 35 -3.82 -14.43 10.68
CA SER A 35 -2.42 -14.08 10.57
C SER A 35 -2.41 -12.63 10.09
N ALA A 36 -2.17 -11.66 10.99
CA ALA A 36 -1.92 -10.25 10.62
C ALA A 36 -0.59 -10.09 9.84
N THR A 37 -0.26 -11.05 8.98
CA THR A 37 1.03 -11.25 8.33
C THR A 37 1.04 -10.71 6.90
N LYS A 38 -0.10 -10.27 6.36
CA LYS A 38 -0.21 -9.82 4.96
C LYS A 38 -0.10 -8.30 4.75
N GLY A 39 -0.12 -7.51 5.84
CA GLY A 39 0.19 -6.08 5.83
C GLY A 39 -0.97 -5.13 5.45
N TRP A 40 -2.03 -5.61 4.79
CA TRP A 40 -3.25 -4.84 4.48
C TRP A 40 -4.51 -5.70 4.61
N PHE A 41 -5.65 -5.07 4.92
CA PHE A 41 -6.92 -5.77 5.14
C PHE A 41 -8.12 -4.89 4.78
N LEU A 42 -9.22 -5.54 4.36
CA LEU A 42 -10.48 -4.88 4.03
C LEU A 42 -11.48 -5.04 5.18
N VAL A 43 -12.13 -3.95 5.57
CA VAL A 43 -13.21 -3.95 6.56
C VAL A 43 -14.50 -3.45 5.95
N GLY A 44 -15.57 -4.25 6.04
CA GLY A 44 -16.93 -3.80 5.74
C GLY A 44 -17.63 -3.27 6.99
N VAL A 45 -18.06 -2.01 6.97
CA VAL A 45 -18.90 -1.40 8.00
C VAL A 45 -20.34 -1.48 7.55
N PHE A 46 -21.16 -2.25 8.27
CA PHE A 46 -22.57 -2.48 7.92
C PHE A 46 -23.48 -2.18 9.11
N PRO A 47 -24.56 -1.39 8.94
CA PRO A 47 -25.54 -1.20 10.00
C PRO A 47 -26.14 -2.51 10.49
N GLU A 48 -26.35 -3.46 9.56
CA GLU A 48 -26.86 -4.81 9.82
C GLU A 48 -26.08 -5.82 8.98
N PHE A 49 -25.82 -7.01 9.52
CA PHE A 49 -25.14 -8.11 8.79
C PHE A 49 -26.13 -8.90 7.94
N ALA A 50 -26.85 -8.19 7.08
CA ALA A 50 -27.86 -8.71 6.19
C ALA A 50 -28.01 -7.82 4.96
N GLY A 51 -28.68 -8.34 3.93
CA GLY A 51 -28.97 -7.63 2.69
C GLY A 51 -27.84 -7.73 1.66
N ILE A 52 -28.18 -7.31 0.43
CA ILE A 52 -27.36 -7.57 -0.76
C ILE A 52 -25.92 -7.05 -0.64
N GLN A 53 -25.71 -5.91 0.03
CA GLN A 53 -24.39 -5.31 0.21
C GLN A 53 -23.49 -6.19 1.10
N TYR A 54 -24.03 -6.71 2.20
CA TYR A 54 -23.32 -7.61 3.09
C TYR A 54 -23.09 -8.97 2.42
N GLU A 55 -24.09 -9.50 1.71
CA GLU A 55 -23.99 -10.77 0.99
C GLU A 55 -22.92 -10.74 -0.11
N ASN A 56 -22.88 -9.66 -0.91
CA ASN A 56 -21.84 -9.45 -1.92
C ASN A 56 -20.44 -9.35 -1.29
N PHE A 57 -20.31 -8.57 -0.22
CA PHE A 57 -19.04 -8.49 0.52
C PHE A 57 -18.57 -9.87 1.02
N MET A 58 -19.47 -10.65 1.61
CA MET A 58 -19.14 -11.99 2.10
C MET A 58 -18.80 -12.95 0.95
N ALA A 59 -19.46 -12.83 -0.20
CA ALA A 59 -19.15 -13.61 -1.39
C ALA A 59 -17.72 -13.34 -1.88
N VAL A 60 -17.30 -12.07 -1.96
CA VAL A 60 -15.92 -11.69 -2.32
C VAL A 60 -14.92 -12.13 -1.27
N ALA A 61 -15.22 -11.90 0.02
CA ALA A 61 -14.35 -12.33 1.12
C ALA A 61 -14.07 -13.84 1.08
N ASN A 62 -15.10 -14.66 0.83
CA ASN A 62 -14.94 -16.10 0.73
C ASN A 62 -14.06 -16.54 -0.45
N LYS A 63 -14.12 -15.82 -1.58
CA LYS A 63 -13.30 -16.08 -2.77
C LYS A 63 -11.84 -15.66 -2.57
N MET A 64 -11.60 -14.51 -1.93
CA MET A 64 -10.28 -13.85 -1.89
C MET A 64 -9.54 -13.97 -0.55
N ARG A 65 -10.10 -14.66 0.45
CA ARG A 65 -9.49 -14.84 1.79
C ARG A 65 -8.09 -15.48 1.81
N THR A 66 -7.70 -16.17 0.73
CA THR A 66 -6.34 -16.71 0.60
C THR A 66 -5.32 -15.60 0.44
N ASP A 67 -5.68 -14.49 -0.22
CA ASP A 67 -4.77 -13.42 -0.61
C ASP A 67 -4.93 -12.17 0.24
N TYR A 68 -6.13 -11.94 0.80
CA TYR A 68 -6.46 -10.76 1.60
C TYR A 68 -7.17 -11.15 2.89
N ASP A 69 -6.97 -10.35 3.93
CA ASP A 69 -7.73 -10.48 5.18
C ASP A 69 -8.98 -9.60 5.11
N PHE A 70 -10.13 -10.18 5.46
CA PHE A 70 -11.43 -9.51 5.45
C PHE A 70 -12.02 -9.50 6.85
N PHE A 71 -12.59 -8.36 7.23
CA PHE A 71 -13.30 -8.17 8.50
C PHE A 71 -14.62 -7.43 8.25
N HIS A 72 -15.55 -7.50 9.18
CA HIS A 72 -16.73 -6.66 9.18
C HIS A 72 -17.07 -6.18 10.58
N THR A 73 -17.76 -5.05 10.69
CA THR A 73 -18.22 -4.46 11.95
C THR A 73 -19.50 -3.66 11.72
N SER A 74 -20.33 -3.51 12.75
CA SER A 74 -21.41 -2.53 12.77
C SER A 74 -21.04 -1.22 13.45
N ASP A 75 -19.86 -1.20 14.08
CA ASP A 75 -19.31 -0.05 14.81
C ASP A 75 -18.05 0.44 14.10
N ALA A 76 -18.11 1.59 13.45
CA ALA A 76 -16.97 2.21 12.78
C ALA A 76 -15.93 2.79 13.77
N SER A 77 -16.32 3.02 15.03
CA SER A 77 -15.45 3.67 16.02
C SER A 77 -14.25 2.82 16.42
N ILE A 78 -14.31 1.49 16.20
CA ILE A 78 -13.23 0.56 16.53
C ILE A 78 -12.15 0.48 15.47
N LEU A 79 -12.35 1.10 14.30
CA LEU A 79 -11.39 1.05 13.21
C LEU A 79 -10.14 1.87 13.54
N PRO A 80 -8.94 1.49 13.04
CA PRO A 80 -7.79 2.37 13.07
C PRO A 80 -8.13 3.72 12.45
N ARG A 81 -7.83 4.83 13.14
CA ARG A 81 -8.26 6.19 12.75
C ARG A 81 -9.79 6.35 12.70
N GLY A 82 -10.48 5.67 13.61
CA GLY A 82 -11.94 5.62 13.72
C GLY A 82 -12.54 7.01 13.75
N ASP A 83 -13.33 7.29 12.72
CA ASP A 83 -14.09 8.52 12.59
C ASP A 83 -15.54 8.21 12.99
N LEU A 84 -15.99 8.84 14.08
CA LEU A 84 -17.34 8.69 14.62
C LEU A 84 -18.43 9.18 13.65
N THR A 85 -18.05 9.88 12.58
CA THR A 85 -18.97 10.39 11.56
C THR A 85 -19.25 9.40 10.43
N VAL A 86 -18.48 8.31 10.34
CA VAL A 86 -18.67 7.28 9.29
C VAL A 86 -19.99 6.56 9.54
N LYS A 87 -20.96 6.82 8.65
CA LYS A 87 -22.22 6.09 8.58
C LYS A 87 -22.11 5.03 7.49
N GLY A 88 -22.18 3.76 7.87
CA GLY A 88 -22.25 2.65 6.92
C GLY A 88 -23.52 2.70 6.06
N PRO A 89 -23.60 1.89 5.00
CA PRO A 89 -22.65 0.85 4.59
C PRO A 89 -21.39 1.42 3.93
N LEU A 90 -20.20 0.95 4.34
CA LEU A 90 -18.89 1.38 3.81
C LEU A 90 -17.90 0.21 3.73
N LEU A 91 -17.05 0.20 2.70
CA LEU A 91 -15.85 -0.63 2.61
C LEU A 91 -14.62 0.23 2.88
N ARG A 92 -13.74 -0.20 3.79
CA ARG A 92 -12.47 0.47 4.08
C ARG A 92 -11.30 -0.48 3.91
N LEU A 93 -10.41 -0.18 2.97
CA LEU A 93 -9.17 -0.91 2.77
C LEU A 93 -8.05 -0.21 3.54
N PHE A 94 -7.39 -0.91 4.46
CA PHE A 94 -6.21 -0.43 5.17
C PHE A 94 -4.95 -0.90 4.46
N LYS A 95 -3.99 0.01 4.22
CA LYS A 95 -2.73 -0.25 3.52
C LYS A 95 -1.54 0.43 4.22
N PRO A 96 -0.31 -0.10 4.12
CA PRO A 96 0.87 0.50 4.77
C PRO A 96 1.52 1.61 3.94
N PHE A 97 0.92 2.02 2.82
CA PHE A 97 1.43 3.03 1.87
C PHE A 97 0.35 4.04 1.47
N ASP A 98 0.76 5.09 0.76
CA ASP A 98 -0.07 6.24 0.35
C ASP A 98 -0.90 6.83 1.53
N GLU A 99 -2.21 7.00 1.38
CA GLU A 99 -3.14 7.58 2.38
C GLU A 99 -3.45 6.65 3.56
N LEU A 100 -2.89 5.43 3.56
CA LEU A 100 -3.01 4.39 4.58
C LEU A 100 -4.40 3.76 4.75
N PHE A 101 -5.43 4.41 4.26
CA PHE A 101 -6.73 3.78 4.01
C PHE A 101 -7.44 4.42 2.82
N VAL A 102 -8.34 3.66 2.19
CA VAL A 102 -9.24 4.14 1.15
C VAL A 102 -10.63 3.59 1.43
N ASP A 103 -11.65 4.40 1.13
CA ASP A 103 -13.05 4.09 1.35
C ASP A 103 -13.78 3.88 0.01
N SER A 104 -14.76 2.98 -0.01
CA SER A 104 -15.69 2.75 -1.12
C SER A 104 -17.10 2.48 -0.58
N GLN A 105 -18.11 2.96 -1.29
CA GLN A 105 -19.52 2.67 -1.04
C GLN A 105 -20.14 1.81 -2.15
N ASP A 106 -19.32 1.29 -3.06
CA ASP A 106 -19.75 0.38 -4.11
C ASP A 106 -19.63 -1.08 -3.63
N PHE A 107 -20.75 -1.78 -3.62
CA PHE A 107 -20.90 -3.14 -3.09
C PHE A 107 -21.24 -4.16 -4.18
N ASP A 108 -21.11 -3.81 -5.45
CA ASP A 108 -21.16 -4.80 -6.52
C ASP A 108 -19.97 -5.77 -6.41
N ASP A 109 -20.19 -7.08 -6.64
CA ASP A 109 -19.15 -8.13 -6.49
C ASP A 109 -17.89 -7.81 -7.33
N ASP A 110 -18.04 -7.25 -8.52
CA ASP A 110 -16.91 -6.87 -9.37
C ASP A 110 -16.29 -5.53 -8.95
N ALA A 111 -17.09 -4.59 -8.46
CA ALA A 111 -16.58 -3.34 -7.91
C ALA A 111 -15.71 -3.56 -6.67
N ILE A 112 -16.10 -4.46 -5.77
CA ILE A 112 -15.29 -4.79 -4.57
C ILE A 112 -13.95 -5.40 -4.97
N LYS A 113 -13.94 -6.36 -5.92
CA LYS A 113 -12.68 -6.97 -6.41
C LYS A 113 -11.77 -5.91 -7.02
N LYS A 114 -12.32 -5.09 -7.92
CA LYS A 114 -11.57 -4.01 -8.57
C LYS A 114 -11.04 -3.00 -7.55
N PHE A 115 -11.83 -2.67 -6.53
CA PHE A 115 -11.41 -1.79 -5.44
C PHE A 115 -10.18 -2.35 -4.71
N ILE A 116 -10.19 -3.63 -4.34
CA ILE A 116 -9.04 -4.29 -3.71
C ILE A 116 -7.82 -4.30 -4.65
N GLU A 117 -8.01 -4.67 -5.92
CA GLU A 117 -6.92 -4.81 -6.89
C GLU A 117 -6.24 -3.49 -7.28
N VAL A 118 -7.03 -2.40 -7.32
CA VAL A 118 -6.55 -1.05 -7.67
C VAL A 118 -6.01 -0.34 -6.43
N SER A 119 -6.78 -0.27 -5.35
CA SER A 119 -6.39 0.46 -4.14
C SER A 119 -5.35 -0.29 -3.30
N GLY A 120 -5.22 -1.60 -3.48
CA GLY A 120 -4.18 -2.43 -2.86
C GLY A 120 -2.82 -2.38 -3.59
N PHE A 121 -2.69 -1.58 -4.64
CA PHE A 121 -1.42 -1.34 -5.33
C PHE A 121 -0.87 0.06 -5.00
N PRO A 122 0.42 0.21 -4.64
CA PRO A 122 1.02 1.50 -4.33
C PRO A 122 0.97 2.45 -5.52
N THR A 123 0.75 3.73 -5.23
CA THR A 123 0.83 4.78 -6.25
C THR A 123 2.26 4.93 -6.78
N VAL A 124 3.25 4.79 -5.89
CA VAL A 124 4.68 4.72 -6.22
C VAL A 124 5.24 3.43 -5.63
N VAL A 125 5.77 2.56 -6.48
CA VAL A 125 6.37 1.29 -6.04
C VAL A 125 7.74 1.58 -5.41
N THR A 126 8.00 0.99 -4.25
CA THR A 126 9.33 1.06 -3.63
C THR A 126 10.14 -0.15 -4.06
N PHE A 127 11.34 0.08 -4.58
CA PHE A 127 12.32 -0.95 -4.91
C PHE A 127 13.42 -0.93 -3.85
N ASP A 128 13.41 -1.92 -2.95
CA ASP A 128 14.38 -2.06 -1.88
C ASP A 128 14.56 -3.53 -1.49
N ALA A 129 15.21 -3.79 -0.36
CA ALA A 129 15.46 -5.12 0.15
C ALA A 129 14.25 -5.72 0.91
N ASP A 130 13.13 -4.99 1.06
CA ASP A 130 11.96 -5.50 1.76
C ASP A 130 11.23 -6.51 0.86
N PRO A 131 11.15 -7.81 1.26
CA PRO A 131 10.50 -8.83 0.45
C PRO A 131 9.00 -8.56 0.24
N THR A 132 8.36 -7.72 1.07
CA THR A 132 6.97 -7.33 0.89
C THR A 132 6.75 -6.47 -0.36
N ASN A 133 7.80 -5.80 -0.85
CA ASN A 133 7.77 -4.98 -2.05
C ASN A 133 7.95 -5.78 -3.35
N HIS A 134 8.50 -7.01 -3.29
CA HIS A 134 8.79 -7.82 -4.48
C HIS A 134 7.57 -8.02 -5.39
N LYS A 135 6.41 -8.35 -4.82
CA LYS A 135 5.15 -8.51 -5.59
C LYS A 135 4.75 -7.24 -6.36
N PHE A 136 5.08 -6.07 -5.82
CA PHE A 136 4.79 -4.79 -6.47
C PHE A 136 5.78 -4.49 -7.58
N ILE A 137 7.05 -4.82 -7.37
CA ILE A 137 8.10 -4.68 -8.39
C ILE A 137 7.80 -5.60 -9.57
N GLU A 138 7.41 -6.86 -9.33
CA GLU A 138 7.01 -7.80 -10.38
C GLU A 138 5.81 -7.27 -11.19
N ARG A 139 4.75 -6.82 -10.49
CA ARG A 139 3.57 -6.22 -11.14
C ARG A 139 3.90 -4.91 -11.85
N TYR A 140 4.81 -4.10 -11.32
CA TYR A 140 5.29 -2.88 -11.95
C TYR A 140 5.88 -3.17 -13.32
N TYR A 141 6.79 -4.14 -13.42
CA TYR A 141 7.45 -4.49 -14.69
C TYR A 141 6.52 -5.21 -15.67
N SER A 142 5.52 -5.97 -15.20
CA SER A 142 4.57 -6.67 -16.07
C SER A 142 3.43 -5.79 -16.61
N THR A 143 3.18 -4.63 -15.98
CA THR A 143 2.12 -3.70 -16.42
C THR A 143 2.49 -3.05 -17.78
N PRO A 144 1.63 -3.04 -18.80
CA PRO A 144 1.90 -2.39 -20.08
C PRO A 144 1.69 -0.86 -19.99
N SER A 145 2.65 -0.17 -19.39
CA SER A 145 2.65 1.28 -19.16
C SER A 145 4.05 1.86 -19.37
N ALA A 146 4.13 3.18 -19.60
CA ALA A 146 5.41 3.86 -19.50
C ALA A 146 5.97 3.71 -18.08
N LYS A 147 7.30 3.67 -17.94
CA LYS A 147 7.99 3.44 -16.66
C LYS A 147 8.76 4.68 -16.28
N ALA A 148 8.48 5.26 -15.13
CA ALA A 148 9.33 6.24 -14.48
C ALA A 148 9.99 5.59 -13.26
N MET A 149 11.32 5.51 -13.27
CA MET A 149 12.13 4.85 -12.24
C MET A 149 13.16 5.85 -11.71
N LEU A 150 12.97 6.31 -10.47
CA LEU A 150 13.93 7.13 -9.77
C LEU A 150 14.79 6.24 -8.87
N PHE A 151 16.11 6.23 -9.07
CA PHE A 151 17.06 5.56 -8.20
C PHE A 151 17.84 6.59 -7.38
N LEU A 152 17.94 6.37 -6.07
CA LEU A 152 18.66 7.20 -5.10
C LEU A 152 19.22 6.32 -3.98
N ARG A 153 20.08 6.88 -3.12
CA ARG A 153 20.46 6.20 -1.87
C ARG A 153 19.42 6.52 -0.82
N PHE A 154 18.78 5.51 -0.22
CA PHE A 154 17.76 5.77 0.82
C PHE A 154 18.36 6.30 2.13
N SER A 155 19.68 6.23 2.27
CA SER A 155 20.43 6.87 3.36
C SER A 155 20.70 8.37 3.13
N ASP A 156 20.37 8.92 1.96
CA ASP A 156 20.47 10.36 1.65
C ASP A 156 19.39 11.15 2.39
N ASP A 157 19.72 12.34 2.89
CA ASP A 157 18.80 13.20 3.66
C ASP A 157 17.65 13.75 2.82
N ARG A 158 17.80 13.77 1.49
CA ARG A 158 16.78 14.22 0.53
C ARG A 158 15.76 13.13 0.16
N VAL A 159 15.89 11.91 0.68
CA VAL A 159 15.03 10.76 0.30
C VAL A 159 13.54 11.06 0.45
N GLU A 160 13.13 11.70 1.54
CA GLU A 160 11.72 12.02 1.79
C GLU A 160 11.21 13.12 0.85
N THR A 161 12.07 14.06 0.45
CA THR A 161 11.73 15.07 -0.57
C THR A 161 11.52 14.40 -1.93
N PHE A 162 12.40 13.48 -2.33
CA PHE A 162 12.24 12.72 -3.58
C PHE A 162 10.99 11.84 -3.58
N LYS A 163 10.71 11.13 -2.48
CA LYS A 163 9.46 10.35 -2.32
C LYS A 163 8.24 11.26 -2.52
N SER A 164 8.22 12.41 -1.85
CA SER A 164 7.13 13.38 -1.98
C SER A 164 6.96 13.87 -3.42
N GLN A 165 8.06 14.21 -4.11
CA GLN A 165 8.03 14.65 -5.51
C GLN A 165 7.57 13.55 -6.47
N MET A 166 7.96 12.29 -6.25
CA MET A 166 7.49 11.16 -7.04
C MET A 166 5.99 10.90 -6.85
N HIS A 167 5.48 10.99 -5.62
CA HIS A 167 4.03 10.90 -5.37
C HIS A 167 3.27 12.06 -5.99
N GLU A 168 3.82 13.28 -5.96
CA GLU A 168 3.25 14.43 -6.64
C GLU A 168 3.23 14.24 -8.16
N ALA A 169 4.32 13.74 -8.75
CA ALA A 169 4.39 13.40 -10.17
C ALA A 169 3.33 12.35 -10.55
N ALA A 170 3.18 11.30 -9.74
CA ALA A 170 2.18 10.26 -9.95
C ALA A 170 0.74 10.82 -9.92
N ARG A 171 0.47 11.80 -9.05
CA ARG A 171 -0.82 12.49 -9.01
C ARG A 171 -1.05 13.33 -10.27
N GLN A 172 -0.08 14.19 -10.62
CA GLN A 172 -0.20 15.12 -11.75
C GLN A 172 -0.24 14.42 -13.12
N LEU A 173 0.37 13.25 -13.23
CA LEU A 173 0.51 12.51 -14.50
C LEU A 173 -0.29 11.19 -14.52
N SER A 174 -1.23 11.01 -13.59
CA SER A 174 -2.07 9.81 -13.48
C SER A 174 -2.86 9.47 -14.76
N GLY A 175 -3.14 10.46 -15.62
CA GLY A 175 -3.82 10.26 -16.90
C GLY A 175 -2.95 9.73 -18.04
N ASN A 176 -1.62 9.69 -17.87
CA ASN A 176 -0.66 9.43 -18.95
C ASN A 176 -0.23 7.95 -19.08
N ASN A 177 -0.92 7.02 -18.41
CA ASN A 177 -0.56 5.59 -18.38
C ASN A 177 0.93 5.34 -18.04
N ILE A 178 1.38 5.93 -16.92
CA ILE A 178 2.74 5.79 -16.39
C ILE A 178 2.68 5.04 -15.06
N SER A 179 3.62 4.12 -14.86
CA SER A 179 3.89 3.53 -13.54
C SER A 179 5.14 4.16 -12.93
N PHE A 180 5.05 4.47 -11.63
CA PHE A 180 6.09 5.16 -10.88
C PHE A 180 6.79 4.21 -9.91
N LEU A 181 8.12 4.30 -9.87
CA LEU A 181 8.97 3.51 -8.97
C LEU A 181 10.07 4.40 -8.39
N ILE A 182 10.32 4.25 -7.09
CA ILE A 182 11.46 4.81 -6.40
C ILE A 182 12.30 3.68 -5.81
N GLY A 183 13.61 3.68 -6.06
CA GLY A 183 14.48 2.55 -5.73
C GLY A 183 15.75 2.92 -5.00
N ASP A 184 16.14 2.09 -4.04
CA ASP A 184 17.42 2.20 -3.34
C ASP A 184 18.53 1.59 -4.20
N VAL A 185 19.51 2.42 -4.58
CA VAL A 185 20.62 1.99 -5.45
C VAL A 185 21.39 0.82 -4.84
N SER A 186 21.50 0.71 -3.52
CA SER A 186 22.23 -0.41 -2.87
C SER A 186 21.58 -1.77 -3.07
N THR A 187 20.38 -1.83 -3.66
CA THR A 187 19.65 -3.06 -3.97
C THR A 187 19.42 -3.24 -5.47
N ALA A 188 19.82 -2.26 -6.29
CA ALA A 188 19.42 -2.13 -7.68
C ALA A 188 20.47 -2.65 -8.69
N ASP A 189 21.53 -3.35 -8.26
CA ASP A 189 22.63 -3.81 -9.12
C ASP A 189 22.16 -4.46 -10.43
N ARG A 190 21.22 -5.41 -10.34
CA ARG A 190 20.67 -6.10 -11.51
C ARG A 190 19.92 -5.16 -12.46
N ALA A 191 19.20 -4.18 -11.92
CA ALA A 191 18.52 -3.17 -12.72
C ALA A 191 19.54 -2.26 -13.40
N PHE A 192 20.59 -1.85 -12.69
CA PHE A 192 21.67 -1.02 -13.24
C PHE A 192 22.43 -1.75 -14.35
N GLU A 193 22.78 -3.02 -14.16
CA GLU A 193 23.38 -3.85 -15.20
C GLU A 193 22.48 -3.97 -16.43
N TYR A 194 21.21 -4.32 -16.23
CA TYR A 194 20.24 -4.48 -17.31
C TYR A 194 20.06 -3.20 -18.14
N PHE A 195 20.00 -2.05 -17.46
CA PHE A 195 19.81 -0.75 -18.10
C PHE A 195 21.12 -0.03 -18.47
N GLY A 196 22.29 -0.59 -18.16
CA GLY A 196 23.59 0.04 -18.40
C GLY A 196 23.78 1.36 -17.63
N LEU A 197 23.25 1.43 -16.40
CA LEU A 197 23.33 2.61 -15.52
C LEU A 197 24.57 2.53 -14.63
N LYS A 198 25.01 3.69 -14.11
CA LYS A 198 26.14 3.77 -13.19
C LYS A 198 25.70 4.35 -11.86
N GLU A 199 26.21 3.78 -10.77
CA GLU A 199 25.96 4.31 -9.42
C GLU A 199 26.42 5.76 -9.26
N SER A 200 27.43 6.20 -10.02
CA SER A 200 27.89 7.60 -10.06
C SER A 200 26.84 8.60 -10.55
N ASP A 201 25.81 8.12 -11.25
CA ASP A 201 24.78 8.96 -11.87
C ASP A 201 23.62 9.25 -10.89
N VAL A 202 23.63 8.62 -9.71
CA VAL A 202 22.58 8.68 -8.70
C VAL A 202 22.68 9.98 -7.87
N PRO A 203 21.58 10.71 -7.58
CA PRO A 203 20.17 10.41 -7.91
C PRO A 203 19.87 10.46 -9.41
N LEU A 204 19.17 9.44 -9.92
CA LEU A 204 18.98 9.21 -11.35
C LEU A 204 17.53 8.90 -11.68
N LEU A 205 16.94 9.63 -12.63
CA LEU A 205 15.65 9.29 -13.21
C LEU A 205 15.82 8.61 -14.57
N LEU A 206 15.22 7.43 -14.72
CA LEU A 206 15.09 6.70 -15.97
C LEU A 206 13.62 6.66 -16.37
N VAL A 207 13.31 7.11 -17.58
CA VAL A 207 11.98 6.98 -18.19
C VAL A 207 12.04 6.06 -19.41
N LEU A 208 11.21 5.02 -19.40
CA LEU A 208 10.95 4.16 -20.56
C LEU A 208 9.55 4.46 -21.09
N ALA A 209 9.49 5.02 -22.29
CA ALA A 209 8.24 5.35 -22.98
C ALA A 209 8.23 4.73 -24.37
N SER A 210 7.08 4.77 -25.04
CA SER A 210 6.94 4.33 -26.45
C SER A 210 7.86 5.10 -27.40
N THR A 211 8.16 6.35 -27.07
CA THR A 211 9.02 7.27 -27.82
C THR A 211 10.51 7.02 -27.61
N GLY A 212 10.90 6.31 -26.55
CA GLY A 212 12.29 5.96 -26.29
C GLY A 212 12.65 5.80 -24.82
N LYS A 213 13.96 5.74 -24.60
CA LYS A 213 14.60 5.66 -23.27
C LYS A 213 15.25 7.01 -22.96
N TYR A 214 14.85 7.61 -21.84
CA TYR A 214 15.33 8.92 -21.39
C TYR A 214 15.99 8.81 -20.02
N LEU A 215 17.09 9.53 -19.83
CA LEU A 215 17.90 9.45 -18.62
C LEU A 215 18.22 10.85 -18.12
N ASN A 216 18.05 11.10 -16.83
CA ASN A 216 18.50 12.32 -16.17
C ASN A 216 19.35 12.00 -14.93
N PRO A 217 20.69 12.05 -15.05
CA PRO A 217 21.62 11.82 -13.94
C PRO A 217 21.71 13.03 -13.02
N THR A 218 22.14 12.78 -11.77
CA THR A 218 22.43 13.81 -10.76
C THR A 218 21.28 14.80 -10.56
N MET A 219 20.05 14.31 -10.59
CA MET A 219 18.83 15.12 -10.52
C MET A 219 18.65 15.72 -9.11
N GLU A 220 18.21 16.97 -9.03
CA GLU A 220 17.68 17.57 -7.80
C GLU A 220 16.16 17.39 -7.69
N PRO A 221 15.57 17.32 -6.48
CA PRO A 221 14.15 17.01 -6.30
C PRO A 221 13.18 17.92 -7.05
N ASP A 222 13.48 19.22 -7.14
CA ASP A 222 12.64 20.23 -7.80
C ASP A 222 12.63 20.11 -9.34
N GLN A 223 13.60 19.39 -9.90
CA GLN A 223 13.71 19.13 -11.34
C GLN A 223 12.84 17.97 -11.80
N LEU A 224 12.38 17.11 -10.88
CA LEU A 224 11.72 15.84 -11.19
C LEU A 224 10.46 16.02 -12.06
N ILE A 225 9.48 16.77 -11.57
CA ILE A 225 8.21 16.97 -12.28
C ILE A 225 8.39 17.77 -13.57
N PRO A 226 9.11 18.91 -13.59
CA PRO A 226 9.35 19.65 -14.83
C PRO A 226 10.02 18.80 -15.91
N TRP A 227 11.02 18.00 -15.54
CA TRP A 227 11.72 17.13 -16.48
C TRP A 227 10.80 16.02 -17.02
N MET A 228 10.03 15.34 -16.16
CA MET A 228 9.09 14.30 -16.60
C MET A 228 8.05 14.84 -17.60
N LYS A 229 7.55 16.06 -17.40
CA LYS A 229 6.56 16.67 -18.29
C LYS A 229 7.09 16.85 -19.72
N GLN A 230 8.37 17.15 -19.89
CA GLN A 230 8.99 17.34 -21.22
C GLN A 230 8.97 16.07 -22.07
N TYR A 231 9.05 14.89 -21.45
CA TYR A 231 9.19 13.63 -22.17
C TYR A 231 7.94 12.76 -22.19
N ILE A 232 6.94 13.06 -21.34
CA ILE A 232 5.75 12.22 -21.17
C ILE A 232 4.45 12.94 -21.59
N VAL A 233 4.43 14.27 -21.68
CA VAL A 233 3.23 15.03 -22.11
C VAL A 233 3.22 15.27 -23.63
N GLU A 234 4.34 15.13 -24.31
CA GLU A 234 4.47 15.33 -25.77
C GLU A 234 4.42 14.03 -26.59
N ALA A 235 3.99 12.91 -26.00
CA ALA A 235 3.90 11.58 -26.64
C ALA A 235 2.46 11.13 -26.90
#